data_AF-A0A3B0B9Y9-F1
#
_entry.id   AF-A0A3B0B9Y9-F1
#
_cell.length_a   1.000
_cell.length_b   1.000
_cell.length_c   1.000
_cell.angle_alpha   90.00
_cell.angle_beta   90.00
_cell.angle_gamma   90.00
#
_symmetry.space_group_name_H-M   'P 1'
#
loop_
_entity.id
_entity.type
_entity.pdbx_description
1 polymer ?
#
loop_
_entity_poly.entity_id
_entity_poly.type
_entity_poly.pdbx_seq_one_letter_code
_entity_poly.pdbx_strand_id
1 'polypeptide(L)' 'MEPVSDETTNTPTDGLWSRLRLIEGQPLPARAEAYSALHDELSRRLESGARLEQRETSGPR' A
#
# COMPACT_ATOMS: atom_id res chain seq x y z
N MET A 1 17.35 -30.93 5.85
CA MET A 1 17.56 -29.55 6.30
C MET A 1 17.29 -28.67 5.08
N GLU A 2 16.02 -28.33 4.85
CA GLU A 2 15.63 -27.46 3.75
C GLU A 2 15.84 -26.00 4.19
N PRO A 3 16.33 -25.09 3.34
CA PRO A 3 16.34 -23.68 3.67
C PRO A 3 14.90 -23.19 3.69
N VAL A 4 14.41 -22.79 4.86
CA VAL A 4 13.27 -21.88 4.97
C VAL A 4 13.73 -20.53 4.44
N SER A 5 13.88 -20.42 3.12
CA SER A 5 14.05 -19.14 2.46
C SER A 5 12.86 -18.29 2.89
N ASP A 6 13.13 -17.10 3.43
CA ASP A 6 12.20 -16.03 3.77
C ASP A 6 11.23 -15.75 2.61
N GLU A 7 10.25 -16.61 2.41
CA GLU A 7 8.98 -16.27 1.79
C GLU A 7 8.21 -15.49 2.86
N THR A 8 8.74 -14.30 3.21
CA THR A 8 7.90 -13.26 3.78
C THR A 8 6.88 -12.97 2.70
N THR A 9 5.74 -13.65 2.83
CA THR A 9 4.46 -13.40 2.20
C THR A 9 4.46 -12.04 1.52
N ASN A 10 4.62 -12.01 0.20
CA ASN A 10 4.61 -10.78 -0.58
C ASN A 10 3.14 -10.36 -0.82
N THR A 11 2.32 -10.36 0.24
CA THR A 11 0.97 -9.83 0.12
C THR A 11 1.05 -8.31 0.13
N PRO A 12 0.18 -7.61 -0.62
CA PRO A 12 0.15 -6.13 -0.62
C PRO A 12 0.06 -5.51 0.78
N THR A 13 -0.50 -6.27 1.73
CA THR A 13 -0.66 -5.92 3.13
C THR A 13 0.65 -5.93 3.90
N ASP A 14 1.55 -6.88 3.65
CA ASP A 14 2.84 -7.00 4.36
C ASP A 14 3.79 -5.84 4.02
N GLY A 15 3.73 -5.36 2.77
CA GLY A 15 4.42 -4.14 2.36
C GLY A 15 3.89 -2.88 3.06
N LEU A 16 2.58 -2.83 3.33
CA LEU A 16 1.97 -1.72 4.07
C LEU A 16 2.38 -1.73 5.54
N TRP A 17 2.39 -2.90 6.18
CA TRP A 17 2.85 -3.05 7.57
C TRP A 17 4.32 -2.67 7.75
N SER A 18 5.18 -3.11 6.84
CA SER A 18 6.60 -2.74 6.82
C SER A 18 6.80 -1.23 6.71
N ARG A 19 6.02 -0.57 5.85
CA ARG A 19 6.06 0.88 5.68
C ARG A 19 5.54 1.63 6.90
N LEU A 20 4.47 1.16 7.52
CA LEU A 20 3.92 1.74 8.75
C LEU A 20 4.96 1.68 9.88
N ARG A 21 5.66 0.55 10.02
CA ARG A 21 6.73 0.38 11.01
C ARG A 21 7.87 1.37 10.83
N LEU A 22 8.24 1.69 9.59
CA LEU A 22 9.24 2.71 9.28
C LEU A 22 8.81 4.11 9.69
N ILE A 23 7.53 4.48 9.44
CA ILE A 23 6.98 5.79 9.83
C ILE A 23 6.96 5.94 11.35
N GLU A 24 6.56 4.89 12.08
CA GLU A 24 6.58 4.89 13.54
C GLU A 24 7.99 5.01 14.13
N GLY A 25 9.02 4.59 13.39
CA GLY A 25 10.41 4.79 13.80
C GLY A 25 10.89 6.24 13.70
N GLN A 26 10.18 7.11 12.97
CA GLN A 26 10.55 8.51 12.78
C GLN A 26 10.19 9.37 14.00
N PRO A 27 10.88 10.51 14.21
CA PRO A 27 10.54 11.47 15.25
C PRO A 27 9.13 12.05 15.01
N LEU A 28 8.43 12.37 16.10
CA LEU A 28 7.04 12.86 16.09
C LEU A 28 6.74 13.94 15.04
N PRO A 29 7.57 14.98 14.86
CA PRO A 29 7.31 16.02 13.86
C PRO A 29 7.27 15.51 12.41
N ALA A 30 8.02 14.45 12.09
CA ALA A 30 8.09 13.88 10.73
C ALA A 30 6.94 12.91 10.43
N ARG A 31 6.31 12.34 11.46
CA ARG A 31 5.27 11.31 11.27
C ARG A 31 4.04 11.85 10.56
N ALA A 32 3.62 13.07 10.87
CA ALA A 32 2.41 13.66 10.29
C ALA A 32 2.50 13.75 8.76
N GLU A 33 3.61 14.30 8.25
CA GLU A 33 3.88 14.40 6.81
C GLU A 33 3.97 13.02 6.15
N ALA A 34 4.65 12.06 6.79
CA ALA A 34 4.78 10.70 6.29
C ALA A 34 3.44 9.96 6.22
N TYR A 35 2.56 10.15 7.21
CA TYR A 35 1.20 9.61 7.18
C TYR A 35 0.35 10.26 6.09
N SER A 36 0.42 11.58 5.92
CA SER A 36 -0.29 12.27 4.83
C SER A 36 0.12 11.72 3.46
N ALA A 37 1.42 11.56 3.21
CA ALA A 37 1.92 10.99 1.96
C ALA A 37 1.45 9.54 1.74
N LEU A 38 1.41 8.72 2.81
CA LEU A 38 0.88 7.36 2.76
C LEU A 38 -0.62 7.35 2.41
N HIS A 39 -1.40 8.22 3.02
CA HIS A 39 -2.84 8.34 2.74
C HIS A 39 -3.10 8.78 1.30
N ASP A 40 -2.34 9.73 0.78
CA ASP A 40 -2.47 10.18 -0.61
C ASP A 40 -2.19 9.04 -1.61
N GLU A 41 -1.18 8.22 -1.32
CA GLU A 41 -0.84 7.06 -2.14
C GLU A 41 -1.94 6.00 -2.13
N LEU A 42 -2.46 5.66 -0.95
CA LEU A 42 -3.57 4.70 -0.84
C LEU A 42 -4.82 5.21 -1.55
N SER A 43 -5.11 6.51 -1.43
CA SER A 43 -6.26 7.15 -2.10
C SER A 43 -6.13 7.07 -3.62
N ARG A 44 -4.94 7.38 -4.17
CA ARG A 44 -4.68 7.23 -5.61
C ARG A 44 -4.84 5.79 -6.08
N ARG A 45 -4.36 4.82 -5.28
CA ARG A 45 -4.47 3.40 -5.62
C ARG A 45 -5.93 2.95 -5.67
N LEU A 46 -6.74 3.35 -4.69
CA LEU A 46 -8.17 3.06 -4.67
C LEU A 46 -8.89 3.70 -5.86
N GLU A 47 -8.63 4.97 -6.16
CA GLU A 47 -9.20 5.66 -7.32
C GLU A 47 -8.81 4.98 -8.64
N SER A 48 -7.56 4.54 -8.77
CA SER A 48 -7.09 3.84 -9.98
C SER A 48 -7.78 2.48 -10.18
N GLY A 49 -8.02 1.74 -9.10
CA GLY A 49 -8.74 0.46 -9.14
C GLY A 49 -10.22 0.65 -9.43
N ALA A 50 -10.86 1.62 -8.76
CA ALA A 50 -12.25 1.98 -9.00
C ALA A 50 -12.47 2.46 -10.45
N ARG A 51 -11.53 3.22 -11.01
CA ARG A 51 -11.60 3.69 -12.40
C ARG A 51 -11.39 2.56 -13.42
N LEU A 52 -10.55 1.57 -13.11
CA LEU A 52 -10.37 0.38 -13.93
C LEU A 52 -11.66 -0.45 -13.97
N GLU A 53 -12.28 -0.69 -12.83
CA GLU A 53 -13.57 -1.40 -12.71
C GLU A 53 -14.69 -0.66 -13.47
N GLN A 54 -14.77 0.67 -13.36
CA GLN A 54 -15.74 1.48 -14.12
C GLN A 54 -15.56 1.40 -15.64
N ARG A 55 -14.32 1.26 -16.13
CA ARG A 55 -14.05 1.09 -17.57
C ARG A 55 -14.49 -0.27 -18.08
N GLU A 56 -14.40 -1.31 -17.25
CA GLU A 56 -14.85 -2.66 -17.59
C GLU A 56 -16.38 -2.75 -17.64
N THR A 57 -17.08 -2.08 -16.71
CA THR A 57 -18.55 -2.02 -16.74
C THR A 57 -19.12 -1.16 -17.86
N SER A 58 -18.34 -0.19 -18.36
CA SER A 58 -18.70 0.72 -19.46
C SER A 58 -18.23 0.24 -20.84
N GLY A 59 -17.69 -0.98 -20.96
CA GLY A 59 -17.33 -1.60 -22.25
C GLY A 59 -18.55 -1.79 -23.16
N PRO A 60 -18.37 -1.79 -24.50
CA PRO A 60 -19.47 -1.59 -25.44
C PRO A 60 -20.43 -2.78 -25.38
N ARG A 61 -21.72 -2.46 -25.17
CA ARG A 61 -22.82 -3.39 -25.42
C ARG A 61 -23.09 -3.50 -26.92
#